data_AF-A0A2N1DM92-F1
#
_entry.id   AF-A0A2N1DM92-F1
#
_cell.length_a   1.000
_cell.length_b   1.000
_cell.length_c   1.000
_cell.angle_alpha   90.00
_cell.angle_beta   90.00
_cell.angle_gamma   90.00
#
_symmetry.space_group_name_H-M   'P 1'
#
loop_
_entity.id
_entity.type
_entity.pdbx_description
1 polymer ?
#
loop_
_entity_poly.entity_id
_entity_poly.type
_entity_poly.pdbx_seq_one_letter_code
_entity_poly.pdbx_strand_id
1 'polypeptide(L)'
;MIKRERRQAMITIRESQDVVPKNATLKQLADDIANQVRLGLDKVVLNYFDPNTFHMPTERSFETILKPLFQCLSDDKKTAAHTLALPKINLSAKPQDRCLGYLTGIDLSSKVSIQKQAKALIRPENIGLSSDDLFNERANTLTGKPRTPSVNITRTQSKEMLKLRNQLEFDIKRKPRVFANVISEKHNTLGGDTGLLGKQMAWHGWWARYEHGAICWNGEAACEVHGAIWSKYYALGGPDSYLGPPKTDESTTADKIGRYNHFDRASIYWTPQSGAHEVADFILEKWQELGSEKSFLGYPVTDPLRAADKVGLYNHFQNGSIYWTPKTGAHEVHGAIRSKWQALGWDQSSLGYPVSDEATLFDGKGKYNRFEGGEIRCDSHSGVYLANPDVSTLTLRCVKLHCIDETGTNSASERGAGEMAIGGSLIEISPAGENISKFGLVDLEGGWDDNEWTSPRDLVATPINPNNDWPKIFLATFVLIDLDSGDYAKTLDELVKEVRPIVKDKLEKALLAAGTAGLTAAPLCATVGFVTAKLAAYIIDQVFAWISGAWHDDPFQPGNMILELSGPGALFSGGMYDSPDTYWTSTGHDGKYEYWLDWVLS
;
A
#
# COMPACT_ATOMS: atom_id res chain seq x y z
N MET A 1 38.62 9.85 4.91
CA MET A 1 37.63 10.01 3.82
C MET A 1 36.30 10.41 4.44
N ILE A 2 35.70 11.46 3.89
CA ILE A 2 34.61 12.26 4.46
C ILE A 2 33.39 11.37 4.76
N LYS A 3 33.01 11.27 6.04
CA LYS A 3 31.66 10.83 6.45
C LYS A 3 30.67 11.83 5.84
N ARG A 4 30.13 11.53 4.66
CA ARG A 4 28.88 12.15 4.23
C ARG A 4 27.82 11.65 5.20
N GLU A 5 27.38 12.50 6.12
CA GLU A 5 26.16 12.30 6.86
C GLU A 5 25.06 11.93 5.84
N ARG A 6 24.67 10.66 5.83
CA ARG A 6 23.55 10.17 5.02
C ARG A 6 22.29 10.80 5.60
N ARG A 7 21.91 11.97 5.06
CA ARG A 7 20.54 12.47 5.23
C ARG A 7 19.65 11.45 4.53
N GLN A 8 19.03 10.54 5.28
CA GLN A 8 17.93 9.73 4.76
C GLN A 8 16.92 10.69 4.14
N ALA A 9 16.62 10.52 2.85
CA ALA A 9 15.50 11.23 2.24
C ALA A 9 14.24 10.74 2.96
N MET A 10 13.58 11.64 3.69
CA MET A 10 12.31 11.30 4.34
C MET A 10 11.21 11.39 3.29
N ILE A 11 10.83 10.24 2.75
CA ILE A 11 9.61 10.14 1.99
C ILE A 11 8.43 10.25 2.93
N THR A 12 7.47 11.08 2.56
CA THR A 12 6.25 11.26 3.33
C THR A 12 5.05 10.98 2.46
N ILE A 13 4.27 9.97 2.85
CA ILE A 13 2.96 9.66 2.25
C ILE A 13 1.89 10.15 3.20
N ARG A 14 0.91 10.88 2.66
CA ARG A 14 -0.23 11.35 3.43
C ARG A 14 -1.49 11.27 2.60
N GLU A 15 -2.59 10.92 3.26
CA GLU A 15 -3.92 11.24 2.76
C GLU A 15 -4.06 12.77 2.72
N SER A 16 -4.64 13.31 1.64
CA SER A 16 -5.02 14.72 1.62
C SER A 16 -6.27 14.87 2.51
N GLN A 17 -6.06 15.08 3.82
CA GLN A 17 -7.12 15.01 4.85
C GLN A 17 -8.32 15.95 4.68
N ASP A 18 -8.26 16.88 3.73
CA ASP A 18 -9.41 17.52 3.10
C ASP A 18 -8.86 18.32 1.90
N VAL A 19 -9.35 18.05 0.69
CA VAL A 19 -9.05 18.93 -0.47
C VAL A 19 -9.72 20.30 -0.30
N VAL A 20 -10.66 20.43 0.65
CA VAL A 20 -11.29 21.70 1.02
C VAL A 20 -10.23 22.75 1.35
N PRO A 21 -10.20 23.87 0.62
CA PRO A 21 -9.22 24.93 0.88
C PRO A 21 -9.52 25.61 2.21
N LYS A 22 -8.51 25.78 3.06
CA LYS A 22 -8.67 26.44 4.37
C LYS A 22 -8.77 27.95 4.21
N ASN A 23 -8.03 28.52 3.28
CA ASN A 23 -8.15 29.92 2.92
C ASN A 23 -9.50 30.18 2.21
N ALA A 24 -10.33 31.08 2.78
CA ALA A 24 -11.66 31.38 2.25
C ALA A 24 -11.66 31.93 0.82
N THR A 25 -10.61 32.68 0.45
CA THR A 25 -10.45 33.25 -0.89
C THR A 25 -10.13 32.16 -1.91
N LEU A 26 -9.23 31.23 -1.57
CA LEU A 26 -8.95 30.05 -2.39
C LEU A 26 -10.18 29.14 -2.51
N LYS A 27 -10.93 28.97 -1.43
CA LYS A 27 -12.19 28.21 -1.44
C LYS A 27 -13.21 28.85 -2.39
N GLN A 28 -13.43 30.16 -2.28
CA GLN A 28 -14.37 30.87 -3.14
C GLN A 28 -13.96 30.75 -4.61
N LEU A 29 -12.68 30.95 -4.92
CA LEU A 29 -12.13 30.78 -6.27
C LEU A 29 -12.48 29.39 -6.84
N ALA A 30 -12.28 28.34 -6.05
CA ALA A 30 -12.56 26.98 -6.45
C ALA A 30 -14.07 26.73 -6.60
N ASP A 31 -14.89 27.20 -5.66
CA ASP A 31 -16.36 27.12 -5.73
C ASP A 31 -16.91 27.80 -7.01
N ASP A 32 -16.34 28.93 -7.43
CA ASP A 32 -16.76 29.61 -8.66
C ASP A 32 -16.43 28.82 -9.93
N ILE A 33 -15.31 28.12 -9.94
CA ILE A 33 -14.93 27.29 -11.09
C ILE A 33 -15.80 26.04 -11.11
N ALA A 34 -16.04 25.39 -9.96
CA ALA A 34 -16.98 24.29 -9.85
C ALA A 34 -18.37 24.71 -10.36
N ASN A 35 -18.88 25.86 -9.93
CA ASN A 35 -20.16 26.40 -10.42
C ASN A 35 -20.19 26.64 -11.93
N GLN A 36 -19.08 27.05 -12.56
CA GLN A 36 -19.01 27.13 -14.02
C GLN A 36 -19.12 25.76 -14.68
N VAL A 37 -18.47 24.73 -14.14
CA VAL A 37 -18.60 23.35 -14.63
C VAL A 37 -20.07 22.89 -14.53
N ARG A 38 -20.73 23.18 -13.40
CA ARG A 38 -22.15 22.87 -13.18
C ARG A 38 -23.08 23.55 -14.18
N LEU A 39 -22.90 24.85 -14.41
CA LEU A 39 -23.69 25.57 -15.42
C LEU A 39 -23.44 25.02 -16.82
N GLY A 40 -22.21 24.54 -17.10
CA GLY A 40 -21.91 23.83 -18.34
C GLY A 40 -22.72 22.54 -18.48
N LEU A 41 -22.84 21.77 -17.39
CA LEU A 41 -23.69 20.58 -17.36
C LEU A 41 -25.18 20.92 -17.53
N ASP A 42 -25.68 21.92 -16.81
CA ASP A 42 -27.07 22.38 -16.93
C ASP A 42 -27.38 22.76 -18.38
N LYS A 43 -26.44 23.44 -19.06
CA LYS A 43 -26.57 23.80 -20.47
C LYS A 43 -26.59 22.59 -21.40
N VAL A 44 -25.77 21.58 -21.15
CA VAL A 44 -25.80 20.30 -21.89
C VAL A 44 -27.17 19.63 -21.75
N VAL A 45 -27.69 19.57 -20.52
CA VAL A 45 -29.01 18.99 -20.22
C VAL A 45 -30.09 19.77 -20.98
N LEU A 46 -30.11 21.10 -20.88
CA LEU A 46 -31.11 21.94 -21.53
C LEU A 46 -31.03 21.85 -23.06
N ASN A 47 -29.83 21.80 -23.64
CA ASN A 47 -29.64 21.59 -25.09
C ASN A 47 -30.20 20.25 -25.56
N TYR A 48 -30.11 19.19 -24.75
CA TYR A 48 -30.64 17.88 -25.13
C TYR A 48 -32.17 17.91 -25.29
N PHE A 49 -32.87 18.61 -24.38
CA PHE A 49 -34.34 18.70 -24.40
C PHE A 49 -34.88 19.80 -25.32
N ASP A 50 -34.15 20.90 -25.49
CA ASP A 50 -34.51 22.01 -26.40
C ASP A 50 -33.28 22.58 -27.13
N PRO A 51 -32.81 21.90 -28.18
CA PRO A 51 -31.61 22.32 -28.93
C PRO A 51 -31.82 23.58 -29.77
N ASN A 52 -33.06 24.01 -29.99
CA ASN A 52 -33.37 25.22 -30.76
C ASN A 52 -33.19 26.48 -29.91
N THR A 53 -33.43 26.38 -28.60
CA THR A 53 -33.25 27.50 -27.66
C THR A 53 -31.85 27.49 -27.05
N PHE A 54 -31.36 26.33 -26.61
CA PHE A 54 -30.08 26.22 -25.92
C PHE A 54 -29.02 25.67 -26.86
N HIS A 55 -27.95 26.43 -27.09
CA HIS A 55 -26.97 26.09 -28.11
C HIS A 55 -25.64 25.63 -27.51
N MET A 56 -25.08 24.55 -28.05
CA MET A 56 -23.74 24.09 -27.67
C MET A 56 -22.64 24.98 -28.28
N PRO A 57 -21.57 25.29 -27.52
CA PRO A 57 -20.38 25.92 -28.09
C PRO A 57 -19.67 24.99 -29.10
N THR A 58 -18.99 25.60 -30.07
CA THR A 58 -18.21 24.87 -31.09
C THR A 58 -16.76 24.62 -30.70
N GLU A 59 -16.28 25.31 -29.66
CA GLU A 59 -14.94 25.15 -29.12
C GLU A 59 -14.92 24.17 -27.95
N ARG A 60 -13.71 23.67 -27.64
CA ARG A 60 -13.46 22.91 -26.41
C ARG A 60 -13.83 23.78 -25.20
N SER A 61 -14.71 23.22 -24.36
CA SER A 61 -15.38 23.88 -23.23
C SER A 61 -15.95 22.84 -22.26
N PHE A 62 -16.46 23.28 -21.11
CA PHE A 62 -17.02 22.34 -20.11
C PHE A 62 -18.22 21.61 -20.70
N GLU A 63 -19.04 22.32 -21.47
CA GLU A 63 -20.19 21.73 -22.15
C GLU A 63 -19.78 20.60 -23.11
N THR A 64 -18.76 20.82 -23.93
CA THR A 64 -18.29 19.78 -24.88
C THR A 64 -17.66 18.58 -24.20
N ILE A 65 -17.02 18.77 -23.03
CA ILE A 65 -16.41 17.70 -22.23
C ILE A 65 -17.50 16.88 -21.53
N LEU A 66 -18.54 17.52 -21.01
CA LEU A 66 -19.60 16.87 -20.23
C LEU A 66 -20.70 16.25 -21.09
N LYS A 67 -20.82 16.65 -22.36
CA LYS A 67 -21.85 16.14 -23.27
C LYS A 67 -21.83 14.61 -23.43
N PRO A 68 -20.69 13.95 -23.70
CA PRO A 68 -20.64 12.48 -23.84
C PRO A 68 -21.13 11.79 -22.57
N LEU A 69 -20.68 12.27 -21.40
CA LEU A 69 -21.10 11.75 -20.10
C LEU A 69 -22.62 11.81 -19.93
N PHE A 70 -23.24 12.95 -20.22
CA PHE A 70 -24.71 13.08 -20.12
C PHE A 70 -25.45 12.17 -21.11
N GLN A 71 -24.90 11.94 -22.30
CA GLN A 71 -25.52 11.10 -23.32
C GLN A 71 -25.59 9.62 -22.92
N CYS A 72 -24.63 9.15 -22.13
CA CYS A 72 -24.58 7.78 -21.60
C CYS A 72 -25.65 7.50 -20.53
N LEU A 73 -26.32 8.51 -19.99
CA LEU A 73 -27.36 8.33 -18.96
C LEU A 73 -28.63 7.66 -19.52
N SER A 74 -29.32 6.89 -18.67
CA SER A 74 -30.66 6.37 -18.96
C SER A 74 -31.71 7.48 -19.08
N ASP A 75 -32.83 7.20 -19.74
CA ASP A 75 -33.86 8.22 -20.01
C ASP A 75 -34.50 8.79 -18.73
N ASP A 76 -34.68 7.96 -17.70
CA ASP A 76 -35.17 8.40 -16.38
C ASP A 76 -34.18 9.38 -15.72
N LYS A 77 -32.88 9.08 -15.80
CA LYS A 77 -31.80 9.94 -15.27
C LYS A 77 -31.69 11.26 -16.04
N LYS A 78 -31.81 11.23 -17.37
CA LYS A 78 -31.87 12.43 -18.22
C LYS A 78 -33.04 13.34 -17.81
N THR A 79 -34.19 12.75 -17.50
CA THR A 79 -35.40 13.46 -17.05
C THR A 79 -35.23 14.08 -15.65
N ALA A 80 -34.60 13.35 -14.73
CA ALA A 80 -34.26 13.88 -13.40
C ALA A 80 -33.29 15.08 -13.49
N ALA A 81 -32.23 14.95 -14.28
CA ALA A 81 -31.27 16.02 -14.55
C ALA A 81 -31.97 17.27 -15.14
N HIS A 82 -32.89 17.08 -16.09
CA HIS A 82 -33.67 18.17 -16.67
C HIS A 82 -34.50 18.91 -15.63
N THR A 83 -35.16 18.18 -14.73
CA THR A 83 -35.96 18.76 -13.64
C THR A 83 -35.13 19.68 -12.74
N LEU A 84 -33.87 19.32 -12.50
CA LEU A 84 -32.92 20.13 -11.71
C LEU A 84 -32.36 21.35 -12.47
N ALA A 85 -32.30 21.27 -13.80
CA ALA A 85 -31.79 22.34 -14.66
C ALA A 85 -32.86 23.42 -14.97
N LEU A 86 -34.13 23.02 -15.11
CA LEU A 86 -35.26 23.92 -15.46
C LEU A 86 -35.35 25.21 -14.63
N PRO A 87 -35.17 25.20 -13.28
CA PRO A 87 -35.24 26.42 -12.49
C PRO A 87 -34.18 27.48 -12.85
N LYS A 88 -33.11 27.08 -13.56
CA LYS A 88 -31.96 27.91 -13.91
C LYS A 88 -32.05 28.51 -15.33
N ILE A 89 -33.15 28.30 -16.05
CA ILE A 89 -33.34 28.89 -17.39
C ILE A 89 -33.42 30.43 -17.33
N ASN A 90 -33.87 30.98 -16.20
CA ASN A 90 -34.05 32.42 -15.99
C ASN A 90 -33.17 32.95 -14.84
N LEU A 91 -31.84 32.73 -14.92
CA LEU A 91 -30.89 33.23 -13.91
C LEU A 91 -30.98 34.75 -13.68
N SER A 92 -31.41 35.52 -14.69
CA SER A 92 -31.56 36.97 -14.63
C SER A 92 -32.85 37.46 -13.93
N ALA A 93 -33.84 36.59 -13.68
CA ALA A 93 -35.17 37.00 -13.22
C ALA A 93 -35.48 36.72 -11.74
N LYS A 94 -34.58 36.02 -11.00
CA LYS A 94 -34.78 35.73 -9.57
C LYS A 94 -33.62 36.24 -8.71
N PRO A 95 -33.87 37.03 -7.66
CA PRO A 95 -32.85 37.32 -6.67
C PRO A 95 -32.52 36.04 -5.89
N GLN A 96 -31.23 35.70 -5.83
CA GLN A 96 -30.59 34.81 -4.86
C GLN A 96 -30.76 33.30 -5.08
N ASP A 97 -30.00 32.77 -6.03
CA ASP A 97 -29.24 31.55 -5.70
C ASP A 97 -27.93 32.02 -5.05
N ARG A 98 -27.89 32.11 -3.70
CA ARG A 98 -26.74 32.68 -2.96
C ARG A 98 -25.42 31.98 -3.31
N CYS A 99 -25.49 30.77 -3.86
CA CYS A 99 -24.37 29.93 -4.24
C CYS A 99 -23.70 30.31 -5.58
N LEU A 100 -24.39 31.00 -6.51
CA LEU A 100 -23.85 31.31 -7.85
C LEU A 100 -23.18 32.69 -7.94
N GLY A 101 -23.45 33.61 -7.01
CA GLY A 101 -22.79 34.92 -6.97
C GLY A 101 -22.87 35.70 -8.29
N TYR A 102 -21.70 36.08 -8.84
CA TYR A 102 -21.59 36.85 -10.08
C TYR A 102 -21.97 36.05 -11.33
N LEU A 103 -22.01 34.71 -11.25
CA LEU A 103 -22.34 33.82 -12.35
C LEU A 103 -23.84 33.85 -12.73
N THR A 104 -24.66 34.55 -11.96
CA THR A 104 -26.08 34.81 -12.29
C THR A 104 -26.27 35.58 -13.62
N GLY A 105 -25.23 36.26 -14.10
CA GLY A 105 -25.23 36.92 -15.40
C GLY A 105 -24.98 36.01 -16.62
N ILE A 106 -24.79 34.71 -16.42
CA ILE A 106 -24.57 33.74 -17.51
C ILE A 106 -25.88 33.45 -18.23
N ASP A 107 -25.81 33.46 -19.56
CA ASP A 107 -26.89 33.06 -20.46
C ASP A 107 -26.65 31.64 -20.98
N LEU A 108 -27.47 30.69 -20.51
CA LEU A 108 -27.39 29.29 -20.92
C LEU A 108 -27.86 29.07 -22.38
N SER A 109 -28.65 30.00 -22.95
CA SER A 109 -29.13 29.89 -24.33
C SER A 109 -28.08 30.27 -25.38
N SER A 110 -27.08 31.04 -24.96
CA SER A 110 -26.01 31.57 -25.82
C SER A 110 -25.14 30.47 -26.44
N LYS A 111 -24.66 30.72 -27.66
CA LYS A 111 -23.66 29.89 -28.36
C LYS A 111 -22.26 29.98 -27.74
N VAL A 112 -22.03 30.93 -26.84
CA VAL A 112 -20.74 31.16 -26.18
C VAL A 112 -20.60 30.20 -24.99
N SER A 113 -19.41 29.63 -24.83
CA SER A 113 -19.09 28.74 -23.71
C SER A 113 -19.26 29.43 -22.35
N ILE A 114 -19.63 28.66 -21.32
CA ILE A 114 -19.79 29.19 -19.95
C ILE A 114 -18.51 29.89 -19.48
N GLN A 115 -17.34 29.31 -19.77
CA GLN A 115 -16.06 29.89 -19.35
C GLN A 115 -15.80 31.26 -19.98
N LYS A 116 -16.13 31.45 -21.26
CA LYS A 116 -15.97 32.74 -21.93
C LYS A 116 -16.94 33.79 -21.39
N GLN A 117 -18.18 33.40 -21.13
CA GLN A 117 -19.16 34.29 -20.49
C GLN A 117 -18.69 34.70 -19.10
N ALA A 118 -18.25 33.74 -18.27
CA ALA A 118 -17.72 33.99 -16.93
C ALA A 118 -16.49 34.92 -16.94
N LYS A 119 -15.60 34.79 -17.94
CA LYS A 119 -14.45 35.68 -18.11
C LYS A 119 -14.86 37.12 -18.48
N ALA A 120 -15.98 37.30 -19.17
CA ALA A 120 -16.50 38.62 -19.55
C ALA A 120 -17.26 39.31 -18.40
N LEU A 121 -17.70 38.56 -17.38
CA LEU A 121 -18.32 39.11 -16.18
C LEU A 121 -17.23 39.74 -15.29
N ILE A 122 -17.36 41.04 -15.00
CA ILE A 122 -16.37 41.78 -14.21
C ILE A 122 -16.28 41.19 -12.80
N ARG A 123 -15.16 40.53 -12.52
CA ARG A 123 -14.62 40.41 -11.16
C ARG A 123 -13.44 41.36 -11.03
N PRO A 124 -13.23 42.01 -9.87
CA PRO A 124 -11.94 42.61 -9.60
C PRO A 124 -10.90 41.48 -9.63
N GLU A 125 -9.96 41.54 -10.57
CA GLU A 125 -8.85 40.59 -10.67
C GLU A 125 -7.95 40.60 -9.42
N ASN A 126 -8.16 41.58 -8.53
CA ASN A 126 -7.58 41.68 -7.19
C ASN A 126 -8.27 40.73 -6.21
N ILE A 127 -8.14 39.44 -6.44
CA ILE A 127 -8.33 38.43 -5.42
C ILE A 127 -7.13 38.61 -4.47
N GLY A 128 -7.31 39.29 -3.34
CA GLY A 128 -6.23 39.68 -2.42
C GLY A 128 -5.52 38.49 -1.77
N LEU A 129 -4.73 37.77 -2.57
CA LEU A 129 -3.96 36.58 -2.21
C LEU A 129 -2.48 36.97 -2.13
N SER A 130 -1.86 36.64 -1.01
CA SER A 130 -0.42 36.80 -0.81
C SER A 130 0.34 35.49 -1.05
N SER A 131 1.66 35.57 -1.20
CA SER A 131 2.52 34.38 -1.18
C SER A 131 2.37 33.59 0.12
N ASP A 132 2.20 34.29 1.25
CA ASP A 132 2.08 33.69 2.58
C ASP A 132 0.79 32.88 2.72
N ASP A 133 -0.31 33.31 2.10
CA ASP A 133 -1.55 32.54 2.04
C ASP A 133 -1.32 31.18 1.38
N LEU A 134 -0.54 31.14 0.28
CA LEU A 134 -0.23 29.90 -0.42
C LEU A 134 0.74 29.01 0.35
N PHE A 135 1.77 29.59 0.98
CA PHE A 135 2.68 28.84 1.84
C PHE A 135 1.96 28.24 3.06
N ASN A 136 1.05 29.01 3.68
CA ASN A 136 0.24 28.53 4.79
C ASN A 136 -0.73 27.44 4.35
N GLU A 137 -1.39 27.58 3.19
CA GLU A 137 -2.26 26.53 2.64
C GLU A 137 -1.48 25.23 2.39
N ARG A 138 -0.28 25.33 1.78
CA ARG A 138 0.61 24.19 1.57
C ARG A 138 1.05 23.56 2.89
N ALA A 139 1.53 24.34 3.84
CA ALA A 139 1.97 23.85 5.14
C ALA A 139 0.84 23.11 5.88
N ASN A 140 -0.37 23.70 5.88
CA ASN A 140 -1.55 23.12 6.50
C ASN A 140 -1.92 21.74 5.95
N THR A 141 -1.79 21.54 4.63
CA THR A 141 -2.05 20.23 4.00
C THR A 141 -0.94 19.24 4.32
N LEU A 142 0.32 19.70 4.39
CA LEU A 142 1.48 18.84 4.65
C LEU A 142 1.68 18.48 6.14
N THR A 143 0.99 19.08 7.12
CA THR A 143 1.22 18.82 8.56
C THR A 143 0.24 17.86 9.25
N GLY A 144 -0.69 17.21 8.53
CA GLY A 144 -1.67 16.27 9.11
C GLY A 144 -1.05 14.99 9.70
N LYS A 145 -1.61 14.44 10.79
CA LYS A 145 -1.14 13.18 11.42
C LYS A 145 -1.61 11.95 10.60
N PRO A 146 -0.79 10.90 10.41
CA PRO A 146 -1.24 9.64 9.83
C PRO A 146 -2.29 8.98 10.74
N ARG A 147 -3.40 8.49 10.16
CA ARG A 147 -4.37 7.68 10.90
C ARG A 147 -3.83 6.25 11.01
N THR A 148 -3.62 5.78 12.24
CA THR A 148 -3.52 4.34 12.53
C THR A 148 -4.93 3.74 12.57
N PRO A 149 -5.18 2.60 11.92
CA PRO A 149 -6.47 1.91 12.02
C PRO A 149 -6.71 1.46 13.47
N SER A 150 -7.79 1.94 14.08
CA SER A 150 -8.22 1.54 15.41
C SER A 150 -9.01 0.24 15.35
N VAL A 151 -8.40 -0.88 15.74
CA VAL A 151 -9.10 -2.15 15.99
C VAL A 151 -9.72 -2.11 17.38
N ASN A 152 -11.04 -1.92 17.46
CA ASN A 152 -11.78 -1.99 18.73
C ASN A 152 -12.06 -3.46 19.11
N ILE A 153 -11.20 -4.04 19.94
CA ILE A 153 -11.48 -5.34 20.59
C ILE A 153 -12.51 -5.13 21.70
N THR A 154 -13.66 -5.81 21.64
CA THR A 154 -14.76 -5.64 22.61
C THR A 154 -14.52 -6.38 23.93
N ARG A 155 -15.07 -5.81 25.01
CA ARG A 155 -14.95 -6.22 26.43
C ARG A 155 -15.36 -7.66 26.76
N THR A 156 -15.99 -8.37 25.81
CA THR A 156 -16.47 -9.75 25.96
C THR A 156 -15.33 -10.76 25.86
N GLN A 157 -14.34 -10.54 25.00
CA GLN A 157 -13.20 -11.46 24.80
C GLN A 157 -12.26 -11.53 26.02
N SER A 158 -12.17 -10.46 26.81
CA SER A 158 -11.29 -10.42 28.00
C SER A 158 -11.78 -11.29 29.18
N LYS A 159 -13.07 -11.61 29.26
CA LYS A 159 -13.63 -12.42 30.36
C LYS A 159 -13.48 -13.92 30.14
N GLU A 160 -13.53 -14.40 28.90
CA GLU A 160 -13.30 -15.82 28.58
C GLU A 160 -11.83 -16.21 28.78
N MET A 161 -10.91 -15.35 28.39
CA MET A 161 -9.47 -15.55 28.60
C MET A 161 -9.09 -15.70 30.07
N LEU A 162 -9.78 -14.99 30.97
CA LEU A 162 -9.53 -15.08 32.41
C LEU A 162 -10.06 -16.40 33.03
N LYS A 163 -11.15 -16.95 32.48
CA LYS A 163 -11.69 -18.27 32.90
C LYS A 163 -10.76 -19.41 32.49
N LEU A 164 -10.27 -19.39 31.26
CA LEU A 164 -9.35 -20.39 30.73
C LEU A 164 -8.03 -20.42 31.53
N ARG A 165 -7.52 -19.24 31.92
CA ARG A 165 -6.30 -19.10 32.73
C ARG A 165 -6.43 -19.77 34.12
N ASN A 166 -7.55 -19.58 34.81
CA ASN A 166 -7.77 -20.13 36.14
C ASN A 166 -7.97 -21.65 36.13
N GLN A 167 -8.56 -22.20 35.07
CA GLN A 167 -8.72 -23.64 34.88
C GLN A 167 -7.36 -24.34 34.70
N LEU A 168 -6.48 -23.72 33.89
CA LEU A 168 -5.13 -24.22 33.62
C LEU A 168 -4.26 -24.27 34.89
N GLU A 169 -4.36 -23.26 35.75
CA GLU A 169 -3.62 -23.21 37.03
C GLU A 169 -4.06 -24.30 38.03
N PHE A 170 -5.32 -24.75 37.95
CA PHE A 170 -5.85 -25.81 38.81
C PHE A 170 -5.31 -27.20 38.40
N ASP A 171 -5.18 -27.47 37.10
CA ASP A 171 -4.71 -28.75 36.58
C ASP A 171 -3.18 -28.95 36.72
N ILE A 172 -2.41 -27.88 36.82
CA ILE A 172 -0.94 -27.93 36.99
C ILE A 172 -0.52 -28.51 38.35
N LYS A 173 -1.35 -28.38 39.41
CA LYS A 173 -0.99 -28.78 40.79
C LYS A 173 -1.02 -30.29 41.09
N ARG A 174 -1.50 -31.16 40.18
CA ARG A 174 -1.62 -32.63 40.40
C ARG A 174 -0.56 -33.51 39.69
N LYS A 175 0.40 -32.95 38.94
CA LYS A 175 1.06 -33.66 37.82
C LYS A 175 2.31 -34.58 38.04
N PRO A 176 3.04 -34.69 39.18
CA PRO A 176 4.31 -35.45 39.20
C PRO A 176 4.22 -36.97 38.94
N ARG A 177 3.17 -37.65 39.45
CA ARG A 177 3.00 -39.11 39.27
C ARG A 177 2.50 -39.51 37.88
N VAL A 178 1.77 -38.61 37.21
CA VAL A 178 1.23 -38.87 35.87
C VAL A 178 2.37 -38.84 34.85
N PHE A 179 3.29 -37.88 34.96
CA PHE A 179 4.43 -37.78 34.06
C PHE A 179 5.37 -38.99 34.15
N ALA A 180 5.63 -39.48 35.37
CA ALA A 180 6.49 -40.65 35.56
C ALA A 180 5.96 -41.89 34.83
N ASN A 181 4.64 -42.12 34.86
CA ASN A 181 4.02 -43.25 34.17
C ASN A 181 4.12 -43.11 32.65
N VAL A 182 3.74 -41.95 32.10
CA VAL A 182 3.71 -41.77 30.64
C VAL A 182 5.12 -41.81 30.03
N ILE A 183 6.11 -41.23 30.72
CA ILE A 183 7.51 -41.29 30.29
C ILE A 183 8.06 -42.72 30.38
N SER A 184 7.75 -43.45 31.44
CA SER A 184 8.17 -44.85 31.59
C SER A 184 7.52 -45.76 30.55
N GLU A 185 6.23 -45.56 30.25
CA GLU A 185 5.54 -46.28 29.18
C GLU A 185 6.19 -46.02 27.82
N LYS A 186 6.46 -44.75 27.49
CA LYS A 186 7.19 -44.39 26.26
C LYS A 186 8.57 -45.06 26.19
N HIS A 187 9.34 -45.03 27.27
CA HIS A 187 10.65 -45.70 27.33
C HIS A 187 10.53 -47.20 27.06
N ASN A 188 9.52 -47.86 27.63
CA ASN A 188 9.27 -49.28 27.37
C ASN A 188 8.92 -49.55 25.90
N THR A 189 8.12 -48.68 25.25
CA THR A 189 7.83 -48.82 23.81
C THR A 189 9.06 -48.65 22.92
N LEU A 190 10.07 -47.91 23.40
CA LEU A 190 11.36 -47.71 22.72
C LEU A 190 12.41 -48.80 23.05
N GLY A 191 11.99 -49.89 23.71
CA GLY A 191 12.83 -51.05 24.03
C GLY A 191 13.48 -51.01 25.42
N GLY A 192 13.07 -50.08 26.29
CA GLY A 192 13.53 -49.97 27.67
C GLY A 192 15.05 -49.78 27.78
N ASP A 193 15.66 -50.37 28.81
CA ASP A 193 17.09 -50.24 29.11
C ASP A 193 18.03 -50.78 28.01
N THR A 194 17.54 -51.67 27.15
CA THR A 194 18.28 -52.21 25.99
C THR A 194 17.93 -51.53 24.67
N GLY A 195 17.00 -50.58 24.73
CA GLY A 195 16.43 -49.90 23.58
C GLY A 195 17.22 -48.67 23.16
N LEU A 196 16.57 -47.86 22.31
CA LEU A 196 17.17 -46.70 21.64
C LEU A 196 17.85 -45.71 22.59
N LEU A 197 17.26 -45.49 23.77
CA LEU A 197 17.69 -44.47 24.72
C LEU A 197 18.66 -44.99 25.78
N GLY A 198 18.73 -46.31 25.97
CA GLY A 198 19.48 -46.95 27.05
C GLY A 198 18.85 -46.74 28.42
N LYS A 199 19.67 -46.85 29.48
CA LYS A 199 19.21 -46.78 30.87
C LYS A 199 18.87 -45.35 31.29
N GLN A 200 17.88 -45.22 32.18
CA GLN A 200 17.56 -43.93 32.80
C GLN A 200 18.71 -43.47 33.71
N MET A 201 19.21 -42.28 33.46
CA MET A 201 20.29 -41.66 34.22
C MET A 201 19.78 -40.69 35.30
N ALA A 202 18.73 -39.92 34.98
CA ALA A 202 18.19 -38.92 35.90
C ALA A 202 16.70 -38.65 35.65
N TRP A 203 15.98 -38.30 36.72
CA TRP A 203 14.58 -37.89 36.70
C TRP A 203 14.47 -36.41 37.06
N HIS A 204 13.76 -35.64 36.25
CA HIS A 204 13.62 -34.19 36.40
C HIS A 204 12.16 -33.74 36.62
N GLY A 205 11.28 -34.67 37.01
CA GLY A 205 9.89 -34.38 37.39
C GLY A 205 8.90 -34.41 36.23
N TRP A 206 9.24 -33.85 35.09
CA TRP A 206 8.40 -33.82 33.88
C TRP A 206 9.15 -34.24 32.60
N TRP A 207 10.42 -34.62 32.76
CA TRP A 207 11.25 -35.25 31.75
C TRP A 207 12.27 -36.18 32.42
N ALA A 208 12.81 -37.12 31.66
CA ALA A 208 13.85 -38.05 32.11
C ALA A 208 15.02 -38.06 31.15
N ARG A 209 16.24 -38.09 31.71
CA ARG A 209 17.47 -38.26 30.96
C ARG A 209 17.84 -39.74 30.91
N TYR A 210 18.27 -40.18 29.74
CA TYR A 210 18.80 -41.52 29.47
C TYR A 210 20.23 -41.43 28.91
N GLU A 211 20.88 -42.58 28.73
CA GLU A 211 22.26 -42.67 28.24
C GLU A 211 22.46 -42.01 26.87
N HIS A 212 21.47 -42.17 25.97
CA HIS A 212 21.58 -41.72 24.58
C HIS A 212 20.50 -40.71 24.16
N GLY A 213 19.74 -40.19 25.12
CA GLY A 213 18.65 -39.26 24.82
C GLY A 213 17.87 -38.79 26.05
N ALA A 214 16.72 -38.18 25.78
CA ALA A 214 15.75 -37.80 26.80
C ALA A 214 14.33 -38.06 26.30
N ILE A 215 13.40 -38.28 27.24
CA ILE A 215 11.96 -38.26 26.99
C ILE A 215 11.37 -37.13 27.81
N CYS A 216 10.60 -36.26 27.16
CA CYS A 216 10.03 -35.06 27.77
C CYS A 216 8.52 -35.04 27.60
N TRP A 217 7.79 -34.66 28.65
CA TRP A 217 6.37 -34.35 28.52
C TRP A 217 6.18 -32.90 28.05
N ASN A 218 5.51 -32.70 26.92
CA ASN A 218 5.30 -31.36 26.35
C ASN A 218 3.95 -30.70 26.71
N GLY A 219 3.10 -31.40 27.48
CA GLY A 219 1.75 -30.96 27.78
C GLY A 219 0.68 -31.87 27.19
N GLU A 220 1.00 -32.52 26.07
CA GLU A 220 0.10 -33.37 25.28
C GLU A 220 0.62 -34.81 25.12
N ALA A 221 1.93 -34.96 24.90
CA ALA A 221 2.58 -36.25 24.67
C ALA A 221 3.98 -36.33 25.31
N ALA A 222 4.46 -37.56 25.47
CA ALA A 222 5.86 -37.84 25.81
C ALA A 222 6.65 -38.05 24.51
N CYS A 223 7.58 -37.14 24.24
CA CYS A 223 8.39 -37.12 23.02
C CYS A 223 9.87 -37.35 23.33
N GLU A 224 10.55 -38.13 22.50
CA GLU A 224 11.98 -38.39 22.64
C GLU A 224 12.88 -37.56 21.71
N VAL A 225 14.07 -37.28 22.21
CA VAL A 225 15.20 -36.73 21.46
C VAL A 225 16.41 -37.61 21.73
N HIS A 226 17.14 -38.04 20.70
CA HIS A 226 18.28 -38.94 20.89
C HIS A 226 19.47 -38.60 19.98
N GLY A 227 20.55 -39.37 20.13
CA GLY A 227 21.72 -39.30 19.26
C GLY A 227 22.36 -37.89 19.16
N ALA A 228 22.63 -37.46 17.92
CA ALA A 228 23.31 -36.20 17.65
C ALA A 228 22.40 -34.98 17.93
N ILE A 229 21.10 -35.10 17.70
CA ILE A 229 20.12 -34.05 18.01
C ILE A 229 20.03 -33.85 19.51
N TRP A 230 20.00 -34.94 20.29
CA TRP A 230 20.08 -34.86 21.75
C TRP A 230 21.36 -34.21 22.23
N SER A 231 22.50 -34.59 21.66
CA SER A 231 23.79 -34.02 22.04
C SER A 231 23.81 -32.50 21.86
N LYS A 232 23.21 -32.02 20.76
CA LYS A 232 23.02 -30.58 20.49
C LYS A 232 22.07 -29.92 21.49
N TYR A 233 20.88 -30.47 21.60
CA TYR A 233 19.81 -29.96 22.45
C TYR A 233 20.25 -29.89 23.92
N TYR A 234 20.94 -30.92 24.40
CA TYR A 234 21.50 -30.96 25.74
C TYR A 234 22.58 -29.88 25.97
N ALA A 235 23.42 -29.61 24.97
CA ALA A 235 24.42 -28.53 25.03
C ALA A 235 23.78 -27.14 25.12
N LEU A 236 22.56 -26.96 24.60
CA LEU A 236 21.77 -25.73 24.71
C LEU A 236 21.02 -25.61 26.05
N GLY A 237 21.08 -26.63 26.91
CA GLY A 237 20.37 -26.69 28.20
C GLY A 237 19.19 -27.67 28.24
N GLY A 238 18.93 -28.39 27.15
CA GLY A 238 17.89 -29.42 27.08
C GLY A 238 16.48 -28.86 27.34
N PRO A 239 15.61 -29.63 28.03
CA PRO A 239 14.22 -29.20 28.30
C PRO A 239 14.07 -27.93 29.11
N ASP A 240 15.11 -27.56 29.87
CA ASP A 240 15.13 -26.32 30.66
C ASP A 240 15.70 -25.12 29.86
N SER A 241 16.08 -25.33 28.59
CA SER A 241 16.53 -24.26 27.68
C SER A 241 15.36 -23.44 27.13
N TYR A 242 15.68 -22.39 26.36
CA TYR A 242 14.69 -21.58 25.66
C TYR A 242 13.91 -22.35 24.59
N LEU A 243 14.39 -23.52 24.17
CA LEU A 243 13.69 -24.38 23.22
C LEU A 243 12.48 -25.10 23.86
N GLY A 244 12.52 -25.31 25.19
CA GLY A 244 11.50 -26.09 25.89
C GLY A 244 11.42 -27.54 25.40
N PRO A 245 10.38 -28.30 25.79
CA PRO A 245 10.25 -29.70 25.39
C PRO A 245 10.07 -29.88 23.87
N PRO A 246 10.52 -31.02 23.31
CA PRO A 246 10.23 -31.41 21.94
C PRO A 246 8.72 -31.56 21.70
N LYS A 247 8.27 -31.13 20.52
CA LYS A 247 6.90 -31.36 20.01
C LYS A 247 6.75 -32.70 19.32
N THR A 248 7.85 -33.22 18.76
CA THR A 248 7.87 -34.48 18.03
C THR A 248 8.92 -35.41 18.61
N ASP A 249 8.68 -36.70 18.40
CA ASP A 249 9.72 -37.72 18.35
C ASP A 249 10.76 -37.40 17.27
N GLU A 250 11.96 -37.97 17.40
CA GLU A 250 12.98 -37.81 16.37
C GLU A 250 12.57 -38.55 15.10
N SER A 251 12.36 -37.80 14.03
CA SER A 251 11.79 -38.31 12.78
C SER A 251 12.77 -38.21 11.63
N THR A 252 12.60 -39.10 10.64
CA THR A 252 13.35 -39.02 9.38
C THR A 252 12.80 -37.89 8.52
N THR A 253 13.69 -37.09 7.92
CA THR A 253 13.31 -36.03 6.96
C THR A 253 12.64 -36.59 5.72
N ALA A 254 11.91 -35.77 4.97
CA ALA A 254 11.09 -36.24 3.85
C ALA A 254 11.94 -36.79 2.69
N ASP A 255 13.15 -36.28 2.51
CA ASP A 255 14.15 -36.76 1.55
C ASP A 255 14.86 -38.05 1.99
N LYS A 256 14.62 -38.51 3.22
CA LYS A 256 15.21 -39.69 3.87
C LYS A 256 16.71 -39.61 4.15
N ILE A 257 17.31 -38.41 4.09
CA ILE A 257 18.75 -38.21 4.33
C ILE A 257 19.02 -37.88 5.80
N GLY A 258 18.25 -36.95 6.36
CA GLY A 258 18.45 -36.41 7.69
C GLY A 258 17.51 -36.96 8.76
N ARG A 259 17.65 -36.37 9.94
CA ARG A 259 16.77 -36.54 11.11
C ARG A 259 16.40 -35.17 11.66
N TYR A 260 15.27 -35.05 12.33
CA TYR A 260 14.90 -33.80 13.01
C TYR A 260 14.02 -34.03 14.24
N ASN A 261 14.04 -33.05 15.15
CA ASN A 261 12.99 -32.83 16.13
C ASN A 261 12.46 -31.39 16.00
N HIS A 262 11.15 -31.22 16.11
CA HIS A 262 10.53 -29.90 16.24
C HIS A 262 10.36 -29.53 17.71
N PHE A 263 10.49 -28.24 17.98
CA PHE A 263 10.24 -27.56 19.26
C PHE A 263 9.24 -26.42 19.02
N ASP A 264 8.79 -25.74 20.07
CA ASP A 264 7.79 -24.67 19.91
C ASP A 264 8.27 -23.50 19.05
N ARG A 265 9.55 -23.14 19.17
CA ARG A 265 10.13 -21.98 18.46
C ARG A 265 11.37 -22.32 17.65
N ALA A 266 11.70 -23.61 17.52
CA ALA A 266 12.84 -24.04 16.73
C ALA A 266 12.67 -25.45 16.21
N SER A 267 13.57 -25.85 15.32
CA SER A 267 13.80 -27.23 14.94
C SER A 267 15.29 -27.51 14.95
N ILE A 268 15.67 -28.71 15.34
CA ILE A 268 17.05 -29.16 15.20
C ILE A 268 17.07 -30.25 14.14
N TYR A 269 17.84 -30.02 13.08
CA TYR A 269 18.02 -30.95 11.97
C TYR A 269 19.43 -31.52 12.01
N TRP A 270 19.56 -32.82 11.76
CA TRP A 270 20.83 -33.51 11.64
C TRP A 270 20.98 -34.12 10.26
N THR A 271 22.18 -33.99 9.68
CA THR A 271 22.62 -34.78 8.52
C THR A 271 24.02 -35.36 8.77
N PRO A 272 24.41 -36.42 8.07
CA PRO A 272 25.78 -36.91 8.14
C PRO A 272 26.82 -35.91 7.61
N GLN A 273 26.42 -34.94 6.77
CA GLN A 273 27.33 -33.95 6.18
C GLN A 273 27.53 -32.71 7.06
N SER A 274 26.48 -32.16 7.65
CA SER A 274 26.54 -30.93 8.45
C SER A 274 26.49 -31.16 9.96
N GLY A 275 26.04 -32.32 10.42
CA GLY A 275 25.77 -32.54 11.84
C GLY A 275 24.46 -31.87 12.27
N ALA A 276 24.27 -31.71 13.58
CA ALA A 276 23.03 -31.20 14.17
C ALA A 276 23.05 -29.66 14.30
N HIS A 277 22.10 -29.01 13.63
CA HIS A 277 21.95 -27.55 13.60
C HIS A 277 20.53 -27.11 13.93
N GLU A 278 20.46 -26.03 14.69
CA GLU A 278 19.20 -25.37 15.03
C GLU A 278 18.79 -24.38 13.93
N VAL A 279 17.48 -24.30 13.69
CA VAL A 279 16.82 -23.21 12.95
C VAL A 279 15.65 -22.74 13.81
N ALA A 280 15.60 -21.44 14.13
CA ALA A 280 14.67 -20.90 15.13
C ALA A 280 13.89 -19.68 14.63
N ASP A 281 12.75 -19.45 15.28
CA ASP A 281 11.88 -18.28 15.13
C ASP A 281 11.54 -17.98 13.65
N PHE A 282 11.59 -16.71 13.27
CA PHE A 282 11.24 -16.22 11.94
C PHE A 282 12.10 -16.81 10.81
N ILE A 283 13.32 -17.28 11.13
CA ILE A 283 14.17 -17.98 10.16
C ILE A 283 13.61 -19.38 9.88
N LEU A 284 13.14 -20.08 10.91
CA LEU A 284 12.47 -21.38 10.76
C LEU A 284 11.19 -21.22 9.95
N GLU A 285 10.36 -20.22 10.27
CA GLU A 285 9.12 -19.93 9.54
C GLU A 285 9.41 -19.72 8.04
N LYS A 286 10.35 -18.84 7.70
CA LYS A 286 10.73 -18.59 6.30
C LYS A 286 11.29 -19.84 5.62
N TRP A 287 12.13 -20.62 6.29
CA TRP A 287 12.67 -21.84 5.70
C TRP A 287 11.57 -22.90 5.46
N GLN A 288 10.59 -23.00 6.36
CA GLN A 288 9.44 -23.87 6.20
C GLN A 288 8.55 -23.44 5.02
N GLU A 289 8.30 -22.14 4.85
CA GLU A 289 7.60 -21.58 3.69
C GLU A 289 8.25 -21.98 2.36
N LEU A 290 9.59 -22.02 2.32
CA LEU A 290 10.36 -22.42 1.13
C LEU A 290 10.38 -23.94 0.89
N GLY A 291 9.82 -24.74 1.79
CA GLY A 291 9.79 -26.20 1.70
C GLY A 291 10.87 -26.94 2.51
N SER A 292 11.45 -26.28 3.53
CA SER A 292 12.43 -26.86 4.46
C SER A 292 13.62 -27.52 3.76
N GLU A 293 14.02 -28.74 4.13
CA GLU A 293 15.18 -29.45 3.56
C GLU A 293 15.03 -29.75 2.06
N LYS A 294 13.80 -29.73 1.54
CA LYS A 294 13.51 -29.93 0.11
C LYS A 294 13.58 -28.63 -0.69
N SER A 295 13.71 -27.49 -0.02
CA SER A 295 13.92 -26.20 -0.69
C SER A 295 15.27 -26.17 -1.41
N PHE A 296 15.43 -25.21 -2.31
CA PHE A 296 16.71 -24.97 -2.98
C PHE A 296 17.85 -24.63 -2.00
N LEU A 297 17.54 -24.16 -0.78
CA LEU A 297 18.52 -23.85 0.26
C LEU A 297 19.17 -25.11 0.87
N GLY A 298 18.43 -26.23 0.92
CA GLY A 298 18.86 -27.47 1.55
C GLY A 298 18.90 -27.39 3.08
N TYR A 299 19.82 -28.13 3.70
CA TYR A 299 19.95 -28.22 5.15
C TYR A 299 20.71 -27.04 5.78
N PRO A 300 20.43 -26.72 7.06
CA PRO A 300 21.25 -25.78 7.81
C PRO A 300 22.69 -26.31 7.99
N VAL A 301 23.66 -25.41 7.89
CA VAL A 301 25.10 -25.67 8.13
C VAL A 301 25.67 -24.82 9.27
N THR A 302 24.84 -23.95 9.85
CA THR A 302 25.13 -23.22 11.09
C THR A 302 23.90 -23.26 11.97
N ASP A 303 24.10 -22.99 13.26
CA ASP A 303 23.02 -22.56 14.15
C ASP A 303 22.64 -21.10 13.86
N PRO A 304 21.61 -20.54 14.51
CA PRO A 304 21.29 -19.13 14.42
C PRO A 304 22.47 -18.30 14.95
N LEU A 305 23.08 -17.54 14.06
CA LEU A 305 24.17 -16.63 14.35
C LEU A 305 23.63 -15.22 14.52
N ARG A 306 24.23 -14.46 15.43
CA ARG A 306 23.92 -13.04 15.60
C ARG A 306 24.81 -12.21 14.69
N ALA A 307 24.21 -11.32 13.93
CA ALA A 307 24.91 -10.36 13.09
C ALA A 307 25.80 -9.43 13.93
N ALA A 308 26.81 -8.83 13.29
CA ALA A 308 27.87 -8.13 14.01
C ALA A 308 27.38 -6.87 14.75
N ASP A 309 26.36 -6.20 14.22
CA ASP A 309 25.68 -5.06 14.84
C ASP A 309 24.79 -5.46 16.03
N LYS A 310 24.61 -6.77 16.26
CA LYS A 310 23.72 -7.38 17.26
C LYS A 310 22.24 -7.07 17.04
N VAL A 311 21.81 -6.70 15.84
CA VAL A 311 20.39 -6.46 15.52
C VAL A 311 19.80 -7.70 14.87
N GLY A 312 20.45 -8.22 13.82
CA GLY A 312 19.94 -9.36 13.05
C GLY A 312 20.33 -10.74 13.59
N LEU A 313 19.59 -11.75 13.15
CA LEU A 313 19.93 -13.16 13.25
C LEU A 313 20.03 -13.75 11.85
N TYR A 314 20.85 -14.78 11.66
CA TYR A 314 20.90 -15.49 10.39
C TYR A 314 21.32 -16.95 10.55
N ASN A 315 20.87 -17.80 9.63
CA ASN A 315 21.41 -19.14 9.42
C ASN A 315 22.01 -19.24 8.02
N HIS A 316 23.13 -19.93 7.91
CA HIS A 316 23.61 -20.42 6.63
C HIS A 316 23.05 -21.81 6.36
N PHE A 317 22.63 -22.01 5.12
CA PHE A 317 22.19 -23.28 4.57
C PHE A 317 23.18 -23.74 3.51
N GLN A 318 23.06 -24.98 3.06
CA GLN A 318 23.97 -25.57 2.07
C GLN A 318 24.15 -24.68 0.82
N ASN A 319 23.06 -24.12 0.31
CA ASN A 319 23.08 -23.37 -0.96
C ASN A 319 22.66 -21.89 -0.80
N GLY A 320 22.45 -21.41 0.42
CA GLY A 320 21.97 -20.05 0.63
C GLY A 320 22.03 -19.59 2.08
N SER A 321 21.37 -18.49 2.39
CA SER A 321 21.28 -17.96 3.75
C SER A 321 19.98 -17.25 3.96
N ILE A 322 19.44 -17.34 5.16
CA ILE A 322 18.29 -16.56 5.57
C ILE A 322 18.75 -15.61 6.66
N TYR A 323 18.51 -14.32 6.46
CA TYR A 323 18.77 -13.27 7.43
C TYR A 323 17.46 -12.67 7.90
N TRP A 324 17.34 -12.41 9.19
CA TRP A 324 16.20 -11.77 9.81
C TRP A 324 16.62 -10.53 10.60
N THR A 325 15.84 -9.46 10.48
CA THR A 325 15.88 -8.34 11.42
C THR A 325 14.45 -7.93 11.79
N PRO A 326 14.25 -7.23 12.93
CA PRO A 326 12.93 -6.68 13.28
C PRO A 326 12.38 -5.70 12.24
N LYS A 327 13.26 -5.08 11.44
CA LYS A 327 12.89 -4.07 10.45
C LYS A 327 12.50 -4.68 9.11
N THR A 328 13.21 -5.72 8.69
CA THR A 328 13.12 -6.28 7.34
C THR A 328 12.31 -7.57 7.30
N GLY A 329 12.17 -8.30 8.42
CA GLY A 329 11.69 -9.68 8.37
C GLY A 329 12.78 -10.63 7.88
N ALA A 330 12.41 -11.90 7.67
CA ALA A 330 13.32 -12.98 7.27
C ALA A 330 13.36 -13.08 5.74
N HIS A 331 14.56 -12.98 5.17
CA HIS A 331 14.76 -13.04 3.72
C HIS A 331 15.89 -13.95 3.33
N GLU A 332 15.68 -14.71 2.26
CA GLU A 332 16.69 -15.60 1.68
C GLU A 332 17.55 -14.89 0.64
N VAL A 333 18.84 -15.24 0.62
CA VAL A 333 19.77 -14.87 -0.45
C VAL A 333 20.54 -16.13 -0.83
N HIS A 334 20.61 -16.47 -2.11
CA HIS A 334 21.30 -17.67 -2.58
C HIS A 334 22.15 -17.44 -3.85
N GLY A 335 22.80 -18.52 -4.30
CA GLY A 335 23.51 -18.55 -5.58
C GLY A 335 24.56 -17.46 -5.79
N ALA A 336 24.55 -16.89 -7.00
CA ALA A 336 25.55 -15.93 -7.46
C ALA A 336 25.40 -14.56 -6.76
N ILE A 337 24.16 -14.17 -6.42
CA ILE A 337 23.86 -12.93 -5.70
C ILE A 337 24.41 -13.00 -4.28
N ARG A 338 24.17 -14.10 -3.56
CA ARG A 338 24.76 -14.36 -2.25
C ARG A 338 26.28 -14.30 -2.29
N SER A 339 26.89 -14.92 -3.30
CA SER A 339 28.35 -14.94 -3.46
C SER A 339 28.92 -13.53 -3.64
N LYS A 340 28.22 -12.67 -4.40
CA LYS A 340 28.59 -11.26 -4.55
C LYS A 340 28.43 -10.49 -3.25
N TRP A 341 27.30 -10.65 -2.56
CA TRP A 341 27.05 -9.98 -1.28
C TRP A 341 28.06 -10.38 -0.20
N GLN A 342 28.41 -11.67 -0.13
CA GLN A 342 29.49 -12.18 0.70
C GLN A 342 30.82 -11.48 0.40
N ALA A 343 31.20 -11.37 -0.88
CA ALA A 343 32.43 -10.71 -1.29
C ALA A 343 32.47 -9.21 -0.94
N LEU A 344 31.30 -8.58 -0.78
CA LEU A 344 31.16 -7.19 -0.33
C LEU A 344 31.20 -7.03 1.19
N GLY A 345 31.18 -8.13 1.95
CA GLY A 345 31.21 -8.12 3.41
C GLY A 345 29.84 -8.33 4.08
N TRP A 346 28.89 -8.98 3.40
CA TRP A 346 27.58 -9.34 3.97
C TRP A 346 26.78 -8.12 4.49
N ASP A 347 26.13 -8.27 5.64
CA ASP A 347 25.37 -7.26 6.39
C ASP A 347 26.22 -6.05 6.79
N GLN A 348 27.55 -6.19 6.84
CA GLN A 348 28.47 -5.09 7.12
C GLN A 348 28.82 -4.25 5.88
N SER A 349 28.43 -4.70 4.69
CA SER A 349 28.66 -3.96 3.45
C SER A 349 27.79 -2.70 3.37
N SER A 350 28.03 -1.87 2.35
CA SER A 350 27.19 -0.69 2.10
C SER A 350 25.73 -1.04 1.75
N LEU A 351 25.43 -2.30 1.41
CA LEU A 351 24.10 -2.81 1.11
C LEU A 351 23.28 -3.15 2.37
N GLY A 352 23.91 -3.51 3.48
CA GLY A 352 23.18 -3.93 4.69
C GLY A 352 22.45 -5.26 4.53
N TYR A 353 21.31 -5.39 5.23
CA TYR A 353 20.50 -6.61 5.25
C TYR A 353 19.64 -6.78 3.99
N PRO A 354 19.28 -8.02 3.61
CA PRO A 354 18.29 -8.25 2.57
C PRO A 354 16.90 -7.78 3.01
N VAL A 355 16.15 -7.23 2.06
CA VAL A 355 14.75 -6.78 2.21
C VAL A 355 13.79 -7.50 1.25
N SER A 356 14.31 -8.45 0.48
CA SER A 356 13.53 -9.34 -0.38
C SER A 356 14.20 -10.71 -0.46
N ASP A 357 13.41 -11.74 -0.75
CA ASP A 357 13.88 -13.02 -1.27
C ASP A 357 14.43 -12.83 -2.71
N GLU A 358 15.13 -13.83 -3.26
CA GLU A 358 15.62 -13.75 -4.64
C GLU A 358 14.43 -13.84 -5.61
N ALA A 359 14.27 -12.82 -6.44
CA ALA A 359 13.19 -12.72 -7.41
C ALA A 359 13.72 -12.69 -8.85
N THR A 360 12.85 -12.96 -9.82
CA THR A 360 13.19 -12.88 -11.24
C THR A 360 12.99 -11.45 -11.75
N LEU A 361 13.92 -10.95 -12.57
CA LEU A 361 13.76 -9.68 -13.26
C LEU A 361 12.52 -9.71 -14.18
N PHE A 362 11.93 -8.54 -14.43
CA PHE A 362 10.68 -8.40 -15.21
C PHE A 362 10.79 -8.98 -16.63
N ASP A 363 11.97 -8.91 -17.25
CA ASP A 363 12.22 -9.47 -18.59
C ASP A 363 12.44 -10.99 -18.60
N GLY A 364 12.42 -11.63 -17.43
CA GLY A 364 12.64 -13.06 -17.23
C GLY A 364 14.09 -13.52 -17.42
N LYS A 365 15.04 -12.61 -17.67
CA LYS A 365 16.42 -12.96 -18.09
C LYS A 365 17.47 -12.88 -16.98
N GLY A 366 17.05 -12.59 -15.76
CA GLY A 366 17.93 -12.55 -14.61
C GLY A 366 17.22 -12.66 -13.28
N LYS A 367 18.02 -12.60 -12.22
CA LYS A 367 17.62 -12.70 -10.82
C LYS A 367 18.07 -11.46 -10.05
N TYR A 368 17.43 -11.16 -8.94
CA TYR A 368 17.84 -10.08 -8.06
C TYR A 368 17.46 -10.34 -6.59
N ASN A 369 18.26 -9.82 -5.67
CA ASN A 369 17.85 -9.56 -4.28
C ASN A 369 17.98 -8.07 -4.02
N ARG A 370 17.02 -7.53 -3.27
CA ARG A 370 17.09 -6.19 -2.72
C ARG A 370 17.66 -6.22 -1.31
N PHE A 371 18.41 -5.18 -0.98
CA PHE A 371 19.04 -4.94 0.31
C PHE A 371 18.70 -3.51 0.77
N GLU A 372 18.87 -3.24 2.06
CA GLU A 372 18.57 -1.91 2.63
C GLU A 372 19.27 -0.74 1.92
N GLY A 373 20.44 -1.00 1.34
CA GLY A 373 21.30 -0.02 0.68
C GLY A 373 21.40 -0.16 -0.84
N GLY A 374 20.55 -0.98 -1.48
CA GLY A 374 20.55 -1.14 -2.94
C GLY A 374 20.16 -2.54 -3.39
N GLU A 375 20.48 -2.90 -4.63
CA GLU A 375 20.10 -4.18 -5.22
C GLU A 375 21.32 -4.87 -5.84
N ILE A 376 21.34 -6.20 -5.79
CA ILE A 376 22.26 -7.01 -6.59
C ILE A 376 21.45 -7.74 -7.64
N ARG A 377 21.83 -7.59 -8.90
CA ARG A 377 21.26 -8.31 -10.04
C ARG A 377 22.24 -9.33 -10.59
N CYS A 378 21.70 -10.38 -11.18
CA CYS A 378 22.40 -11.41 -11.89
C CYS A 378 21.69 -11.67 -13.22
N ASP A 379 22.36 -11.45 -14.35
CA ASP A 379 21.85 -11.83 -15.67
C ASP A 379 22.95 -12.42 -16.55
N SER A 380 22.54 -13.12 -17.60
CA SER A 380 23.47 -13.84 -18.49
C SER A 380 24.37 -12.92 -19.34
N HIS A 381 24.02 -11.64 -19.47
CA HIS A 381 24.76 -10.67 -20.28
C HIS A 381 25.78 -9.89 -19.46
N SER A 382 25.37 -9.42 -18.29
CA SER A 382 26.11 -8.48 -17.44
C SER A 382 26.78 -9.16 -16.23
N GLY A 383 26.49 -10.45 -15.99
CA GLY A 383 26.96 -11.17 -14.81
C GLY A 383 26.29 -10.67 -13.54
N VAL A 384 27.03 -10.64 -12.42
CA VAL A 384 26.52 -10.18 -11.11
C VAL A 384 27.03 -8.79 -10.78
N TYR A 385 26.12 -7.82 -10.68
CA TYR A 385 26.44 -6.40 -10.49
C TYR A 385 25.53 -5.72 -9.47
N LEU A 386 26.02 -4.60 -8.93
CA LEU A 386 25.23 -3.70 -8.09
C LEU A 386 24.34 -2.87 -8.99
N ALA A 387 23.02 -2.99 -8.83
CA ALA A 387 22.07 -2.09 -9.44
C ALA A 387 21.79 -0.96 -8.44
N ASN A 388 22.21 0.26 -8.79
CA ASN A 388 21.62 1.45 -8.18
C ASN A 388 20.31 1.66 -8.94
N PRO A 389 19.17 1.85 -8.27
CA PRO A 389 18.00 2.27 -9.00
C PRO A 389 18.23 3.70 -9.48
N ASP A 390 18.43 3.90 -10.76
CA ASP A 390 17.95 5.15 -11.32
C ASP A 390 16.43 5.05 -11.23
N VAL A 391 15.85 5.53 -10.12
CA VAL A 391 14.39 5.62 -9.98
C VAL A 391 13.91 6.52 -11.11
N SER A 392 13.33 5.88 -12.10
CA SER A 392 12.98 6.49 -13.39
C SER A 392 11.48 6.58 -13.55
N THR A 393 10.72 5.83 -12.76
CA THR A 393 9.26 5.83 -12.76
C THR A 393 8.70 5.76 -11.35
N LEU A 394 7.60 6.49 -11.12
CA LEU A 394 6.75 6.36 -9.96
C LEU A 394 5.38 5.86 -10.41
N THR A 395 4.91 4.80 -9.77
CA THR A 395 3.62 4.17 -10.05
C THR A 395 2.78 4.17 -8.78
N LEU A 396 1.48 4.44 -8.91
CA LEU A 396 0.48 4.12 -7.89
C LEU A 396 -0.24 2.85 -8.33
N ARG A 397 -0.39 1.86 -7.44
CA ARG A 397 -1.09 0.60 -7.72
C ARG A 397 -2.28 0.41 -6.81
N CYS A 398 -3.27 -0.34 -7.28
CA CYS A 398 -4.26 -0.99 -6.44
C CYS A 398 -3.79 -2.41 -6.17
N VAL A 399 -3.56 -2.72 -4.90
CA VAL A 399 -3.01 -4.01 -4.44
C VAL A 399 -4.13 -4.98 -4.10
N LYS A 400 -5.17 -4.47 -3.45
CA LYS A 400 -6.33 -5.25 -3.01
C LYS A 400 -7.59 -4.38 -3.05
N LEU A 401 -8.73 -4.98 -3.37
CA LEU A 401 -10.07 -4.41 -3.27
C LEU A 401 -11.00 -5.44 -2.63
N HIS A 402 -11.92 -5.03 -1.76
CA HIS A 402 -12.85 -5.89 -1.05
C HIS A 402 -14.24 -5.24 -1.08
N CYS A 403 -15.23 -5.97 -1.60
CA CYS A 403 -16.63 -5.57 -1.59
C CYS A 403 -17.26 -5.95 -0.24
N ILE A 404 -17.60 -4.95 0.59
CA ILE A 404 -18.25 -5.16 1.89
C ILE A 404 -19.75 -5.41 1.70
N ASP A 405 -20.38 -4.60 0.85
CA ASP A 405 -21.82 -4.63 0.61
C ASP A 405 -22.11 -4.13 -0.81
N GLU A 406 -23.15 -4.70 -1.43
CA GLU A 406 -23.63 -4.34 -2.75
C GLU A 406 -25.15 -4.65 -2.75
N THR A 407 -25.99 -3.61 -2.72
CA THR A 407 -27.44 -3.82 -2.61
C THR A 407 -28.01 -4.25 -3.95
N GLY A 408 -28.72 -5.38 -3.96
CA GLY A 408 -29.34 -5.95 -5.17
C GLY A 408 -28.97 -7.42 -5.40
N THR A 409 -27.84 -7.88 -4.87
CA THR A 409 -27.45 -9.30 -4.91
C THR A 409 -27.71 -9.97 -3.56
N ASN A 410 -28.65 -10.92 -3.54
CA ASN A 410 -28.96 -11.71 -2.36
C ASN A 410 -27.96 -12.86 -2.12
N SER A 411 -26.96 -13.02 -2.99
CA SER A 411 -25.97 -14.09 -2.91
C SER A 411 -24.56 -13.51 -2.69
N ALA A 412 -23.81 -14.11 -1.78
CA ALA A 412 -22.44 -13.71 -1.47
C ALA A 412 -21.45 -14.03 -2.63
N SER A 413 -21.87 -14.80 -3.63
CA SER A 413 -21.07 -15.18 -4.81
C SER A 413 -21.20 -14.21 -5.98
N GLU A 414 -22.17 -13.29 -5.95
CA GLU A 414 -22.40 -12.29 -7.00
C GLU A 414 -21.90 -10.90 -6.59
N ARG A 415 -21.44 -10.75 -5.35
CA ARG A 415 -20.90 -9.49 -4.82
C ARG A 415 -19.51 -9.21 -5.38
N GLY A 416 -19.29 -8.01 -5.86
CA GLY A 416 -18.03 -7.59 -6.49
C GLY A 416 -17.79 -8.17 -7.89
N ALA A 417 -18.71 -8.97 -8.44
CA ALA A 417 -18.59 -9.56 -9.77
C ALA A 417 -19.04 -8.62 -10.91
N GLY A 418 -19.40 -7.36 -10.59
CA GLY A 418 -19.72 -6.32 -11.57
C GLY A 418 -18.50 -5.83 -12.35
N GLU A 419 -18.74 -5.15 -13.48
CA GLU A 419 -17.70 -4.57 -14.34
C GLU A 419 -17.04 -3.35 -13.66
N MET A 420 -16.25 -3.58 -12.60
CA MET A 420 -15.60 -2.52 -11.84
C MET A 420 -14.27 -2.14 -12.46
N ALA A 421 -13.96 -0.85 -12.48
CA ALA A 421 -12.66 -0.30 -12.82
C ALA A 421 -12.19 0.69 -11.77
N ILE A 422 -10.89 0.89 -11.68
CA ILE A 422 -10.30 1.95 -10.88
C ILE A 422 -9.45 2.83 -11.79
N GLY A 423 -9.76 4.12 -11.75
CA GLY A 423 -9.09 5.13 -12.55
C GLY A 423 -8.30 6.09 -11.68
N GLY A 424 -7.25 6.69 -12.23
CA GLY A 424 -6.52 7.73 -11.52
C GLY A 424 -5.59 8.55 -12.38
N SER A 425 -5.19 9.70 -11.85
CA SER A 425 -4.17 10.56 -12.44
C SER A 425 -3.13 10.93 -11.40
N LEU A 426 -1.92 11.19 -11.88
CA LEU A 426 -0.77 11.57 -11.09
C LEU A 426 -0.23 12.91 -11.56
N ILE A 427 0.08 13.77 -10.62
CA ILE A 427 0.58 15.11 -10.89
C ILE A 427 1.92 15.26 -10.20
N GLU A 428 3.00 15.36 -10.97
CA GLU A 428 4.30 15.80 -10.47
C GLU A 428 4.28 17.32 -10.35
N ILE A 429 4.61 17.81 -9.16
CA ILE A 429 4.82 19.22 -8.84
C ILE A 429 6.29 19.37 -8.50
N SER A 430 7.02 20.09 -9.36
CA SER A 430 8.45 20.36 -9.18
C SER A 430 8.77 21.83 -9.50
N PRO A 431 9.94 22.34 -9.07
CA PRO A 431 10.40 23.66 -9.49
C PRO A 431 10.56 23.80 -11.01
N ALA A 432 10.80 22.70 -11.73
CA ALA A 432 10.93 22.67 -13.19
C ALA A 432 9.57 22.74 -13.94
N GLY A 433 8.45 22.68 -13.22
CA GLY A 433 7.10 22.70 -13.79
C GLY A 433 6.24 21.53 -13.31
N GLU A 434 5.06 21.42 -13.92
CA GLU A 434 4.09 20.36 -13.66
C GLU A 434 4.14 19.31 -14.77
N ASN A 435 4.18 18.04 -14.40
CA ASN A 435 3.97 16.93 -15.32
C ASN A 435 2.71 16.17 -14.89
N ILE A 436 1.82 15.92 -15.83
CA ILE A 436 0.54 15.25 -15.58
C ILE A 436 0.62 13.92 -16.31
N SER A 437 0.50 12.82 -15.56
CA SER A 437 0.32 11.53 -16.19
C SER A 437 -0.96 11.53 -17.02
N LYS A 438 -1.04 10.64 -18.00
CA LYS A 438 -2.36 10.29 -18.54
C LYS A 438 -3.22 9.72 -17.42
N PHE A 439 -4.53 9.95 -17.46
CA PHE A 439 -5.45 9.20 -16.61
C PHE A 439 -5.35 7.73 -16.99
N GLY A 440 -4.91 6.91 -16.03
CA GLY A 440 -4.92 5.47 -16.19
C GLY A 440 -6.28 4.95 -15.75
N LEU A 441 -6.80 3.98 -16.50
CA LEU A 441 -8.00 3.23 -16.16
C LEU A 441 -7.61 1.77 -16.15
N VAL A 442 -7.86 1.11 -15.03
CA VAL A 442 -7.63 -0.32 -14.86
C VAL A 442 -8.97 -0.98 -14.69
N ASP A 443 -9.30 -1.82 -15.66
CA ASP A 443 -10.39 -2.78 -15.54
C ASP A 443 -10.01 -3.84 -14.49
N LEU A 444 -10.94 -4.10 -13.55
CA LEU A 444 -10.80 -5.11 -12.50
C LEU A 444 -11.53 -6.41 -12.88
N GLU A 445 -11.86 -6.60 -14.15
CA GLU A 445 -12.40 -7.85 -14.68
C GLU A 445 -11.42 -9.02 -14.43
N GLY A 446 -11.93 -10.06 -13.79
CA GLY A 446 -11.17 -11.23 -13.37
C GLY A 446 -10.28 -10.99 -12.14
N GLY A 447 -10.25 -11.98 -11.24
CA GLY A 447 -9.44 -11.92 -10.01
C GLY A 447 -10.24 -11.68 -8.72
N TRP A 448 -11.56 -11.72 -8.80
CA TRP A 448 -12.47 -11.74 -7.66
C TRP A 448 -12.62 -13.17 -7.12
N ASP A 449 -12.36 -13.36 -5.83
CA ASP A 449 -12.62 -14.58 -5.07
C ASP A 449 -13.25 -14.19 -3.72
N ASP A 450 -14.41 -14.76 -3.38
CA ASP A 450 -15.15 -14.46 -2.14
C ASP A 450 -15.25 -12.95 -1.79
N ASN A 451 -15.60 -12.10 -2.77
CA ASN A 451 -15.74 -10.62 -2.66
C ASN A 451 -14.42 -9.85 -2.53
N GLU A 452 -13.28 -10.53 -2.61
CA GLU A 452 -11.96 -9.92 -2.60
C GLU A 452 -11.28 -10.03 -3.96
N TRP A 453 -10.75 -8.91 -4.42
CA TRP A 453 -9.83 -8.83 -5.53
C TRP A 453 -8.41 -8.59 -5.01
N THR A 454 -7.45 -9.43 -5.40
CA THR A 454 -6.09 -9.47 -4.81
C THR A 454 -4.96 -9.51 -5.85
N SER A 455 -5.21 -9.04 -7.08
CA SER A 455 -4.26 -9.14 -8.20
C SER A 455 -3.64 -7.78 -8.56
N PRO A 456 -2.53 -7.32 -7.95
CA PRO A 456 -2.08 -5.93 -8.03
C PRO A 456 -2.01 -5.37 -9.46
N ARG A 457 -2.53 -4.15 -9.66
CA ARG A 457 -2.51 -3.45 -10.96
C ARG A 457 -2.02 -2.02 -10.83
N ASP A 458 -1.19 -1.62 -11.79
CA ASP A 458 -0.71 -0.25 -11.94
C ASP A 458 -1.85 0.67 -12.36
N LEU A 459 -2.26 1.56 -11.48
CA LEU A 459 -3.31 2.55 -11.75
C LEU A 459 -2.78 3.64 -12.67
N VAL A 460 -1.64 4.20 -12.28
CA VAL A 460 -1.06 5.35 -12.97
C VAL A 460 0.44 5.40 -12.72
N ALA A 461 1.20 5.68 -13.77
CA ALA A 461 2.65 5.82 -13.71
C ALA A 461 3.08 7.15 -14.33
N THR A 462 4.15 7.73 -13.78
CA THR A 462 4.81 8.92 -14.34
C THR A 462 6.33 8.73 -14.31
N PRO A 463 7.06 9.18 -15.35
CA PRO A 463 8.50 9.20 -15.30
C PRO A 463 8.99 10.20 -14.23
N ILE A 464 10.02 9.81 -13.49
CA ILE A 464 10.80 10.68 -12.61
C ILE A 464 12.09 11.02 -13.34
N ASN A 465 12.29 12.29 -13.69
CA ASN A 465 13.60 12.73 -14.16
C ASN A 465 14.52 13.03 -12.96
N PRO A 466 15.59 12.25 -12.74
CA PRO A 466 16.49 12.44 -11.60
C PRO A 466 17.33 13.72 -11.70
N ASN A 467 17.47 14.27 -12.92
CA ASN A 467 18.33 15.42 -13.22
C ASN A 467 17.62 16.77 -13.07
N ASN A 468 16.33 16.79 -12.78
CA ASN A 468 15.57 18.03 -12.51
C ASN A 468 15.71 18.48 -11.05
N ASP A 469 15.31 19.72 -10.75
CA ASP A 469 15.31 20.26 -9.39
C ASP A 469 14.38 19.46 -8.45
N TRP A 470 14.83 19.30 -7.19
CA TRP A 470 14.17 18.57 -6.11
C TRP A 470 13.79 19.53 -4.96
N PRO A 471 12.81 19.22 -4.09
CA PRO A 471 12.02 17.98 -3.97
C PRO A 471 10.93 17.83 -5.04
N LYS A 472 10.44 16.61 -5.22
CA LYS A 472 9.28 16.31 -6.08
C LYS A 472 8.09 15.95 -5.20
N ILE A 473 6.95 16.60 -5.43
CA ILE A 473 5.70 16.28 -4.76
C ILE A 473 4.76 15.70 -5.80
N PHE A 474 4.11 14.60 -5.45
CA PHE A 474 3.13 13.95 -6.29
C PHE A 474 1.76 14.02 -5.62
N LEU A 475 0.75 14.50 -6.35
CA LEU A 475 -0.65 14.37 -5.97
C LEU A 475 -1.29 13.32 -6.87
N ALA A 476 -1.77 12.24 -6.29
CA ALA A 476 -2.62 11.28 -6.96
C ALA A 476 -4.09 11.54 -6.64
N THR A 477 -4.92 11.53 -7.67
CA THR A 477 -6.39 11.48 -7.54
C THR A 477 -6.84 10.18 -8.20
N PHE A 478 -7.59 9.36 -7.46
CA PHE A 478 -8.09 8.07 -7.94
C PHE A 478 -9.59 7.94 -7.65
N VAL A 479 -10.29 7.12 -8.40
CA VAL A 479 -11.72 6.90 -8.25
C VAL A 479 -12.06 5.48 -8.69
N LEU A 480 -12.90 4.80 -7.91
CA LEU A 480 -13.53 3.56 -8.32
C LEU A 480 -14.68 3.91 -9.28
N ILE A 481 -14.85 3.13 -10.33
CA ILE A 481 -15.76 3.41 -11.45
C ILE A 481 -16.46 2.11 -11.78
N ASP A 482 -17.75 2.21 -12.07
CA ASP A 482 -18.50 1.14 -12.73
C ASP A 482 -18.40 1.31 -14.26
N LEU A 483 -17.98 0.28 -14.99
CA LEU A 483 -17.73 0.31 -16.43
C LEU A 483 -19.01 0.43 -17.26
N ASP A 484 -20.16 0.04 -16.70
CA ASP A 484 -21.47 0.25 -17.32
C ASP A 484 -21.84 1.75 -17.40
N SER A 485 -21.09 2.62 -16.70
CA SER A 485 -21.29 4.08 -16.68
C SER A 485 -20.71 4.84 -17.90
N GLY A 486 -20.22 4.14 -18.93
CA GLY A 486 -19.81 4.73 -20.21
C GLY A 486 -18.44 5.43 -20.20
N ASP A 487 -18.28 6.54 -20.96
CA ASP A 487 -17.01 7.27 -21.16
C ASP A 487 -16.57 8.11 -19.92
N TYR A 488 -16.93 7.66 -18.71
CA TYR A 488 -16.82 8.38 -17.44
C TYR A 488 -15.38 8.74 -17.06
N ALA A 489 -14.51 7.73 -17.04
CA ALA A 489 -13.08 7.87 -16.75
C ALA A 489 -12.39 8.90 -17.66
N LYS A 490 -12.71 8.84 -18.95
CA LYS A 490 -12.20 9.75 -19.97
C LYS A 490 -12.73 11.17 -19.78
N THR A 491 -14.00 11.32 -19.40
CA THR A 491 -14.58 12.62 -19.09
C THR A 491 -13.90 13.27 -17.88
N LEU A 492 -13.60 12.47 -16.84
CA LEU A 492 -12.86 12.95 -15.67
C LEU A 492 -11.46 13.45 -16.04
N ASP A 493 -10.70 12.68 -16.83
CA ASP A 493 -9.38 13.11 -17.33
C ASP A 493 -9.45 14.43 -18.08
N GLU A 494 -10.39 14.56 -19.02
CA GLU A 494 -10.56 15.77 -19.82
C GLU A 494 -11.02 16.97 -18.97
N LEU A 495 -11.83 16.75 -17.94
CA LEU A 495 -12.25 17.79 -17.00
C LEU A 495 -11.08 18.27 -16.14
N VAL A 496 -10.25 17.36 -15.62
CA VAL A 496 -9.05 17.69 -14.85
C VAL A 496 -8.07 18.51 -15.68
N LYS A 497 -7.85 18.12 -16.95
CA LYS A 497 -7.02 18.86 -17.92
C LYS A 497 -7.54 20.26 -18.21
N GLU A 498 -8.85 20.47 -18.16
CA GLU A 498 -9.50 21.76 -18.42
C GLU A 498 -9.50 22.69 -17.19
N VAL A 499 -9.81 22.16 -15.99
CA VAL A 499 -9.93 22.94 -14.75
C VAL A 499 -8.58 23.48 -14.28
N ARG A 500 -7.52 22.68 -14.35
CA ARG A 500 -6.20 23.03 -13.79
C ARG A 500 -5.57 24.30 -14.39
N PRO A 501 -5.46 24.47 -15.73
CA PRO A 501 -4.87 25.68 -16.29
C PRO A 501 -5.66 26.93 -15.92
N ILE A 502 -6.99 26.82 -15.75
CA ILE A 502 -7.84 27.93 -15.29
C ILE A 502 -7.52 28.33 -13.86
N VAL A 503 -7.35 27.35 -12.95
CA VAL A 503 -6.95 27.61 -11.56
C VAL A 503 -5.57 28.26 -11.52
N LYS A 504 -4.61 27.69 -12.25
CA LYS A 504 -3.22 28.17 -12.28
C LYS A 504 -3.12 29.62 -12.77
N ASP A 505 -3.73 29.92 -13.92
CA ASP A 505 -3.76 31.27 -14.49
C ASP A 505 -4.36 32.29 -13.51
N LYS A 506 -5.43 31.91 -12.79
CA LYS A 506 -6.05 32.78 -11.79
C LYS A 506 -5.16 33.01 -10.57
N LEU A 507 -4.45 31.99 -10.09
CA LEU A 507 -3.51 32.13 -8.97
C LEU A 507 -2.30 32.99 -9.36
N GLU A 508 -1.71 32.74 -10.53
CA GLU A 508 -0.55 33.51 -11.01
C GLU A 508 -0.89 34.99 -11.23
N LYS A 509 -2.07 35.29 -11.79
CA LYS A 509 -2.56 36.67 -11.93
C LYS A 509 -2.84 37.35 -10.60
N ALA A 510 -3.44 36.64 -9.65
CA ALA A 510 -3.70 37.19 -8.31
C ALA A 510 -2.40 37.56 -7.58
N LEU A 511 -1.37 36.71 -7.68
CA LEU A 511 -0.05 36.97 -7.13
C LEU A 511 0.64 38.17 -7.82
N LEU A 512 0.56 38.25 -9.15
CA LEU A 512 1.11 39.37 -9.91
C LEU A 512 0.45 40.70 -9.50
N ALA A 513 -0.88 40.70 -9.35
CA ALA A 513 -1.64 41.87 -8.91
C ALA A 513 -1.30 42.30 -7.47
N ALA A 514 -0.91 41.35 -6.61
CA ALA A 514 -0.46 41.62 -5.24
C ALA A 514 0.96 42.18 -5.14
N GLY A 515 1.65 42.44 -6.26
CA GLY A 515 2.98 43.04 -6.28
C GLY A 515 4.12 42.07 -5.92
N THR A 516 3.87 40.75 -5.94
CA THR A 516 4.92 39.76 -5.73
C THR A 516 5.84 39.69 -6.96
N ALA A 517 6.94 40.43 -6.93
CA ALA A 517 7.98 40.38 -7.95
C ALA A 517 8.75 39.06 -7.84
N GLY A 518 8.54 38.15 -8.81
CA GLY A 518 9.38 36.96 -8.98
C GLY A 518 8.66 35.64 -8.74
N LEU A 519 7.80 35.24 -9.69
CA LEU A 519 7.31 33.86 -9.86
C LEU A 519 8.45 32.86 -10.20
N THR A 520 9.72 33.27 -10.20
CA THR A 520 10.89 32.48 -10.57
C THR A 520 11.65 31.88 -9.38
N ALA A 521 11.29 32.24 -8.14
CA ALA A 521 11.87 31.62 -6.96
C ALA A 521 11.31 30.19 -6.80
N ALA A 522 12.17 29.18 -6.94
CA ALA A 522 11.82 27.75 -6.87
C ALA A 522 10.84 27.34 -5.75
N PRO A 523 10.90 27.89 -4.51
CA PRO A 523 9.94 27.55 -3.45
C PRO A 523 8.51 28.02 -3.72
N LEU A 524 8.35 29.17 -4.39
CA LEU A 524 7.05 29.74 -4.71
C LEU A 524 6.39 28.98 -5.87
N CYS A 525 7.15 28.62 -6.92
CA CYS A 525 6.65 27.83 -8.05
C CYS A 525 6.06 26.49 -7.58
N ALA A 526 6.80 25.75 -6.74
CA ALA A 526 6.35 24.49 -6.19
C ALA A 526 5.09 24.65 -5.31
N THR A 527 4.97 25.78 -4.61
CA THR A 527 3.81 26.09 -3.78
C THR A 527 2.57 26.43 -4.61
N VAL A 528 2.73 27.22 -5.68
CA VAL A 528 1.65 27.52 -6.63
C VAL A 528 1.15 26.23 -7.30
N GLY A 529 2.05 25.37 -7.77
CA GLY A 529 1.67 24.09 -8.39
C GLY A 529 0.93 23.18 -7.40
N PHE A 530 1.38 23.13 -6.15
CA PHE A 530 0.71 22.37 -5.08
C PHE A 530 -0.71 22.86 -4.80
N VAL A 531 -0.88 24.16 -4.58
CA VAL A 531 -2.19 24.75 -4.31
C VAL A 531 -3.11 24.58 -5.53
N THR A 532 -2.59 24.76 -6.75
CA THR A 532 -3.33 24.50 -8.00
C THR A 532 -3.89 23.08 -8.03
N ALA A 533 -3.05 22.08 -7.76
CA ALA A 533 -3.45 20.68 -7.78
C ALA A 533 -4.51 20.37 -6.71
N LYS A 534 -4.33 20.90 -5.49
CA LYS A 534 -5.33 20.78 -4.41
C LYS A 534 -6.68 21.38 -4.79
N LEU A 535 -6.69 22.60 -5.33
CA LEU A 535 -7.93 23.27 -5.75
C LEU A 535 -8.62 22.53 -6.90
N ALA A 536 -7.85 22.00 -7.86
CA ALA A 536 -8.40 21.19 -8.94
C ALA A 536 -9.08 19.94 -8.38
N ALA A 537 -8.43 19.21 -7.46
CA ALA A 537 -9.04 18.05 -6.81
C ALA A 537 -10.35 18.41 -6.08
N TYR A 538 -10.37 19.50 -5.30
CA TYR A 538 -11.59 19.99 -4.65
C TYR A 538 -12.72 20.33 -5.64
N ILE A 539 -12.39 20.96 -6.78
CA ILE A 539 -13.39 21.27 -7.81
C ILE A 539 -13.99 19.99 -8.37
N ILE A 540 -13.16 18.97 -8.64
CA ILE A 540 -13.63 17.66 -9.10
C ILE A 540 -14.53 17.01 -8.05
N ASP A 541 -14.14 16.97 -6.78
CA ASP A 541 -14.96 16.43 -5.69
C ASP A 541 -16.34 17.12 -5.64
N GLN A 542 -16.40 18.45 -5.77
CA GLN A 542 -17.67 19.20 -5.79
C GLN A 542 -18.55 18.83 -6.99
N VAL A 543 -17.95 18.75 -8.18
CA VAL A 543 -18.67 18.37 -9.41
C VAL A 543 -19.24 16.96 -9.29
N PHE A 544 -18.48 16.04 -8.70
CA PHE A 544 -18.87 14.65 -8.50
C PHE A 544 -19.99 14.50 -7.47
N ALA A 545 -19.89 15.21 -6.35
CA ALA A 545 -20.97 15.28 -5.37
C ALA A 545 -22.29 15.75 -5.99
N TRP A 546 -22.24 16.69 -6.94
CA TRP A 546 -23.44 17.14 -7.66
C TRP A 546 -23.95 16.15 -8.68
N ILE A 547 -23.06 15.55 -9.47
CA ILE A 547 -23.42 14.52 -10.45
C ILE A 547 -24.12 13.36 -9.74
N SER A 548 -23.50 12.85 -8.67
CA SER A 548 -24.06 11.79 -7.82
C SER A 548 -25.42 12.18 -7.25
N GLY A 549 -25.54 13.38 -6.65
CA GLY A 549 -26.80 13.85 -6.08
C GLY A 549 -27.90 14.16 -7.10
N ALA A 550 -27.55 14.49 -8.34
CA ALA A 550 -28.51 14.84 -9.38
C ALA A 550 -29.05 13.62 -10.15
N TRP A 551 -28.21 12.59 -10.33
CA TRP A 551 -28.51 11.46 -11.21
C TRP A 551 -28.88 10.18 -10.48
N HIS A 552 -28.78 10.16 -9.14
CA HIS A 552 -29.12 9.01 -8.30
C HIS A 552 -28.42 7.70 -8.74
N ASP A 553 -27.15 7.82 -9.22
CA ASP A 553 -26.10 6.81 -9.53
C ASP A 553 -24.82 7.60 -9.96
N ASP A 554 -23.55 7.16 -10.03
CA ASP A 554 -22.75 6.10 -9.37
C ASP A 554 -21.23 6.37 -9.32
N PRO A 555 -20.72 7.62 -9.35
CA PRO A 555 -19.30 7.76 -9.09
C PRO A 555 -19.03 7.60 -7.61
N PHE A 556 -18.18 6.63 -7.29
CA PHE A 556 -17.52 6.60 -6.01
C PHE A 556 -16.82 7.94 -5.79
N GLN A 557 -16.86 8.42 -4.54
CA GLN A 557 -16.13 9.63 -4.21
C GLN A 557 -14.63 9.42 -4.50
N PRO A 558 -13.99 10.33 -5.27
CA PRO A 558 -12.57 10.22 -5.58
C PRO A 558 -11.73 10.35 -4.29
N GLY A 559 -10.65 9.59 -4.23
CA GLY A 559 -9.63 9.70 -3.20
C GLY A 559 -8.42 10.49 -3.65
N ASN A 560 -7.72 11.08 -2.68
CA ASN A 560 -6.57 11.96 -2.92
C ASN A 560 -5.40 11.61 -2.00
N MET A 561 -4.23 11.34 -2.60
CA MET A 561 -2.99 10.96 -1.90
C MET A 561 -1.83 11.87 -2.29
N ILE A 562 -1.01 12.23 -1.31
CA ILE A 562 0.19 13.05 -1.49
C ILE A 562 1.43 12.22 -1.17
N LEU A 563 2.41 12.28 -2.05
CA LEU A 563 3.74 11.72 -1.87
C LEU A 563 4.79 12.82 -2.04
N GLU A 564 5.70 12.96 -1.08
CA GLU A 564 6.88 13.82 -1.21
C GLU A 564 8.15 12.98 -1.32
N LEU A 565 8.90 13.17 -2.42
CA LEU A 565 10.23 12.62 -2.62
C LEU A 565 11.29 13.71 -2.43
N SER A 566 12.15 13.55 -1.43
CA SER A 566 13.14 14.58 -1.07
C SER A 566 14.35 14.65 -2.01
N GLY A 567 14.57 13.65 -2.86
CA GLY A 567 15.74 13.57 -3.75
C GLY A 567 15.78 12.33 -4.64
N PRO A 568 16.76 12.24 -5.57
CA PRO A 568 16.83 11.19 -6.59
C PRO A 568 17.17 9.79 -6.06
N GLY A 569 17.62 9.68 -4.81
CA GLY A 569 17.83 8.40 -4.10
C GLY A 569 16.82 8.16 -3.00
N ALA A 570 15.64 8.80 -3.07
CA ALA A 570 14.59 8.59 -2.08
C ALA A 570 14.04 7.16 -2.21
N LEU A 571 13.92 6.48 -1.06
CA LEU A 571 13.31 5.16 -0.91
C LEU A 571 12.25 5.25 0.19
N PHE A 572 11.23 4.39 0.12
CA PHE A 572 10.19 4.32 1.14
C PHE A 572 10.76 3.79 2.47
N SER A 573 9.96 3.92 3.53
CA SER A 573 10.31 3.42 4.86
C SER A 573 10.85 1.99 4.78
N GLY A 574 12.03 1.74 5.35
CA GLY A 574 12.69 0.45 5.24
C GLY A 574 13.84 0.41 4.23
N GLY A 575 13.90 1.36 3.30
CA GLY A 575 14.73 1.25 2.09
C GLY A 575 14.00 0.54 0.94
N MET A 576 12.67 0.52 1.00
CA MET A 576 11.82 -0.19 0.04
C MET A 576 11.51 0.66 -1.19
N TYR A 577 11.26 -0.01 -2.32
CA TYR A 577 10.75 0.62 -3.52
C TYR A 577 9.25 0.72 -3.54
N ASP A 578 8.59 -0.06 -2.70
CA ASP A 578 7.15 -0.03 -2.51
C ASP A 578 6.85 0.67 -1.19
N SER A 579 5.82 1.50 -1.17
CA SER A 579 5.33 2.10 0.06
C SER A 579 4.53 1.10 0.89
N PRO A 580 4.35 1.34 2.20
CA PRO A 580 3.28 0.67 2.94
C PRO A 580 1.93 0.87 2.27
N ASP A 581 1.07 -0.15 2.33
CA ASP A 581 -0.29 -0.08 1.84
C ASP A 581 -1.07 1.03 2.55
N THR A 582 -1.71 1.88 1.76
CA THR A 582 -2.64 2.90 2.21
C THR A 582 -4.05 2.38 2.02
N TYR A 583 -4.76 2.21 3.13
CA TYR A 583 -6.15 1.75 3.13
C TYR A 583 -7.10 2.89 2.75
N TRP A 584 -8.09 2.58 1.92
CA TRP A 584 -9.14 3.50 1.51
C TRP A 584 -10.50 2.82 1.53
N THR A 585 -11.55 3.62 1.70
CA THR A 585 -12.94 3.15 1.60
C THR A 585 -13.74 4.05 0.68
N SER A 586 -14.54 3.45 -0.18
CA SER A 586 -15.49 4.18 -1.02
C SER A 586 -16.90 3.62 -0.81
N THR A 587 -17.89 4.51 -0.91
CA THR A 587 -19.31 4.17 -0.85
C THR A 587 -19.99 4.85 -2.03
N GLY A 588 -20.76 4.09 -2.80
CA GLY A 588 -21.32 4.43 -4.12
C GLY A 588 -21.82 3.15 -4.79
N HIS A 589 -22.69 3.24 -5.80
CA HIS A 589 -23.31 2.06 -6.44
C HIS A 589 -23.95 1.13 -5.42
N ASP A 590 -24.76 1.73 -4.54
CA ASP A 590 -25.58 0.93 -3.62
C ASP A 590 -24.72 -0.03 -2.74
N GLY A 591 -23.42 0.28 -2.62
CA GLY A 591 -22.42 -0.62 -2.08
C GLY A 591 -21.26 0.10 -1.39
N LYS A 592 -20.44 -0.70 -0.72
CA LYS A 592 -19.31 -0.22 0.08
C LYS A 592 -18.09 -1.09 -0.21
N TYR A 593 -16.99 -0.45 -0.57
CA TYR A 593 -15.75 -1.10 -0.95
C TYR A 593 -14.60 -0.60 -0.09
N GLU A 594 -13.65 -1.48 0.19
CA GLU A 594 -12.35 -1.18 0.81
C GLU A 594 -11.25 -1.53 -0.16
N TYR A 595 -10.20 -0.72 -0.27
CA TYR A 595 -9.06 -1.04 -1.10
C TYR A 595 -7.75 -0.54 -0.52
N TRP A 596 -6.67 -1.12 -0.99
CA TRP A 596 -5.32 -0.86 -0.54
C TRP A 596 -4.50 -0.39 -1.73
N LEU A 597 -3.89 0.78 -1.59
CA LEU A 597 -3.05 1.41 -2.60
C LEU A 597 -1.61 1.49 -2.12
N ASP A 598 -0.66 1.27 -3.02
CA ASP A 598 0.76 1.51 -2.74
C ASP A 598 1.43 2.31 -3.86
N TRP A 599 2.57 2.89 -3.52
CA TRP A 599 3.44 3.58 -4.45
C TRP A 599 4.66 2.71 -4.75
N VAL A 600 5.08 2.65 -6.00
CA VAL A 600 6.25 1.90 -6.45
C VAL A 600 7.22 2.83 -7.15
N LEU A 601 8.49 2.78 -6.75
CA LEU A 601 9.63 3.39 -7.42
C LEU A 601 10.28 2.32 -8.30
N SER A 602 10.40 2.57 -9.60
CA SER A 602 10.96 1.62 -10.58
C SER A 602 12.07 2.18 -11.45
#